data_AF-A0A519PIM8-F1
#
_entry.id   AF-A0A519PIM8-F1
#
_cell.length_a   1.000
_cell.length_b   1.000
_cell.length_c   1.000
_cell.angle_alpha   90.00
_cell.angle_beta   90.00
_cell.angle_gamma   90.00
#
_symmetry.space_group_name_H-M   'P 1'
#
loop_
_entity.id
_entity.type
_entity.pdbx_description
1 polymer ?
#
loop_
_entity_poly.entity_id
_entity_poly.type
_entity_poly.pdbx_seq_one_letter_code
_entity_poly.pdbx_strand_id
1 'polypeptide(L)' 'GNPVFSDVIHPSGRTYPAAGFAGTIPQDVRAPARAASKLGQHTDEVLAQVLGLSSGEIARLHDAGVVAGPEGR' A
#
# COMPACT_ATOMS: atom_id res chain seq x y z
N GLY A 1 -21.62 -14.44 6.82
CA GLY A 1 -21.03 -13.39 5.97
C GLY A 1 -20.33 -14.04 4.81
N ASN A 2 -20.26 -13.38 3.65
CA ASN A 2 -19.49 -13.88 2.51
C ASN A 2 -17.98 -13.74 2.80
N PRO A 3 -17.18 -14.83 2.79
CA PRO A 3 -15.75 -14.77 3.13
C PRO A 3 -14.90 -14.02 2.09
N VAL A 4 -15.46 -13.71 0.91
CA VAL A 4 -14.78 -12.96 -0.14
C VAL A 4 -14.69 -11.47 0.18
N PHE A 5 -15.61 -10.93 1.00
CA PHE A 5 -15.62 -9.52 1.37
C PHE A 5 -15.21 -9.33 2.83
N SER A 6 -14.49 -8.25 3.09
CA SER A 6 -14.16 -7.82 4.45
C SER A 6 -14.37 -6.31 4.55
N ASP A 7 -14.93 -5.84 5.67
CA ASP A 7 -14.96 -4.41 5.96
C ASP A 7 -13.55 -3.93 6.28
N VAL A 8 -13.08 -2.95 5.51
CA VAL A 8 -11.72 -2.42 5.64
C VAL A 8 -11.78 -0.90 5.78
N ILE A 9 -10.94 -0.35 6.66
CA ILE A 9 -10.72 1.09 6.75
C ILE A 9 -9.75 1.49 5.64
N HIS A 10 -10.21 2.29 4.69
CA HIS A 10 -9.41 2.76 3.56
C HIS A 10 -8.72 4.10 3.86
N PRO A 11 -7.75 4.54 3.04
CA PRO A 11 -7.07 5.83 3.18
C PRO A 11 -7.99 7.04 3.31
N SER A 12 -9.22 6.97 2.79
CA SER A 12 -10.25 8.01 2.94
C SER A 12 -10.80 8.14 4.37
N GLY A 13 -10.38 7.29 5.30
CA GLY A 13 -10.89 7.23 6.68
C GLY A 13 -12.26 6.55 6.79
N ARG A 14 -12.82 6.04 5.69
CA ARG A 14 -14.11 5.36 5.64
C ARG A 14 -13.94 3.85 5.69
N THR A 15 -14.89 3.19 6.35
CA THR A 15 -15.01 1.73 6.35
C THR A 15 -15.99 1.31 5.27
N TYR A 16 -15.57 0.41 4.39
CA TYR A 16 -16.46 -0.22 3.41
C TYR A 16 -15.94 -1.60 3.00
N PRO A 17 -16.82 -2.47 2.46
CA PRO A 17 -16.42 -3.81 2.06
C PRO A 17 -15.48 -3.78 0.85
N ALA A 18 -14.35 -4.45 0.96
CA ALA A 18 -13.42 -4.72 -0.13
C ALA A 18 -13.41 -6.21 -0.45
N ALA A 19 -13.32 -6.53 -1.74
CA ALA A 19 -13.16 -7.91 -2.21
C ALA A 19 -11.71 -8.37 -2.00
N GLY A 20 -11.53 -9.56 -1.43
CA GLY A 20 -10.26 -10.26 -1.38
C GLY A 20 -10.00 -11.07 -2.66
N PHE A 21 -9.06 -12.01 -2.59
CA PHE A 21 -8.77 -12.93 -3.69
C PHE A 21 -10.04 -13.68 -4.12
N ALA A 22 -10.24 -13.91 -5.42
CA ALA A 22 -11.46 -14.57 -5.92
C ALA A 22 -11.37 -16.11 -5.89
N GLY A 23 -10.17 -16.67 -6.08
CA GLY A 23 -9.95 -18.12 -6.11
C GLY A 23 -10.03 -18.75 -4.74
N THR A 24 -10.44 -20.01 -4.67
CA THR A 24 -10.32 -20.86 -3.47
C THR A 24 -9.26 -21.90 -3.75
N ILE A 25 -8.21 -21.93 -2.93
CA ILE A 25 -7.16 -22.95 -2.97
C ILE A 25 -7.50 -23.97 -1.86
N PRO A 26 -7.63 -25.27 -2.17
CA PRO A 26 -7.89 -26.28 -1.16
C PRO A 26 -6.83 -26.22 -0.04
N GLN A 27 -7.27 -26.32 1.21
CA GLN A 27 -6.43 -26.28 2.41
C GLN A 27 -5.73 -24.92 2.71
N ASP A 28 -5.86 -23.92 1.84
CA ASP A 28 -5.35 -22.58 2.10
C ASP A 28 -6.46 -21.70 2.73
N VAL A 29 -6.12 -21.03 3.83
CA VAL A 29 -7.05 -20.14 4.52
C VAL A 29 -7.05 -18.80 3.80
N ARG A 30 -8.20 -18.42 3.24
CA ARG A 30 -8.36 -17.12 2.58
C ARG A 30 -7.97 -15.98 3.53
N ALA A 31 -6.98 -15.18 3.12
CA ALA A 31 -6.64 -13.95 3.80
C ALA A 31 -7.75 -12.89 3.62
N PRO A 32 -8.02 -12.06 4.65
CA PRO A 32 -8.96 -10.95 4.52
C PRO A 32 -8.47 -9.91 3.49
N ALA A 33 -9.41 -9.15 2.92
CA ALA A 33 -9.06 -8.03 2.07
C ALA A 33 -8.21 -7.00 2.85
N ARG A 34 -7.27 -6.34 2.16
CA ARG A 34 -6.41 -5.31 2.75
C ARG A 34 -6.76 -3.94 2.20
N ALA A 35 -6.44 -2.90 2.97
CA ALA A 35 -6.67 -1.54 2.54
C ALA A 35 -5.82 -1.21 1.31
N ALA A 36 -6.33 -0.31 0.47
CA ALA A 36 -5.51 0.31 -0.57
C ALA A 36 -4.37 1.11 0.07
N SER A 37 -3.21 1.14 -0.56
CA SER A 37 -2.11 2.00 -0.13
C SER A 37 -2.48 3.47 -0.25
N LYS A 38 -1.92 4.31 0.62
CA LYS A 38 -1.94 5.77 0.44
C LYS A 38 -1.07 6.15 -0.76
N LEU A 39 -1.35 7.31 -1.36
CA LEU A 39 -0.46 7.89 -2.36
C LEU A 39 0.94 8.05 -1.75
N GLY A 40 1.98 7.53 -2.39
CA GLY A 40 3.36 7.64 -1.91
C GLY A 40 3.73 6.74 -0.72
N GLN A 41 2.84 5.85 -0.24
CA GLN A 41 3.09 5.01 0.94
C GLN A 41 4.38 4.17 0.88
N HIS A 42 4.77 3.75 -0.32
CA HIS A 42 5.93 2.87 -0.54
C HIS A 42 7.04 3.54 -1.37
N THR A 43 6.98 4.87 -1.58
CA THR A 43 7.94 5.59 -2.42
C THR A 43 9.37 5.31 -1.96
N ASP A 44 9.69 5.60 -0.69
CA ASP A 44 11.04 5.46 -0.15
C ASP A 44 11.50 4.00 -0.09
N GLU A 45 10.58 3.09 0.24
CA GLU A 45 10.83 1.64 0.27
C GLU A 45 11.30 1.15 -1.11
N VAL A 46 10.58 1.51 -2.17
CA VAL A 46 10.93 1.10 -3.55
C VAL A 46 12.21 1.79 -4.02
N LEU A 47 12.39 3.09 -3.74
CA LEU A 47 13.61 3.79 -4.11
C LEU A 47 14.85 3.19 -3.44
N ALA A 48 14.75 2.81 -2.16
CA ALA A 48 15.86 2.22 -1.43
C ALA A 48 16.10 0.75 -1.80
N GLN A 49 15.05 -0.09 -1.81
CA GLN A 49 15.20 -1.54 -1.91
C GLN A 49 15.21 -2.05 -3.35
N VAL A 50 14.47 -1.40 -4.25
CA VAL A 50 14.37 -1.83 -5.65
C VAL A 50 15.36 -1.07 -6.51
N LEU A 51 15.48 0.25 -6.33
CA LEU A 51 16.43 1.07 -7.11
C LEU A 51 17.80 1.22 -6.45
N GLY A 52 17.96 0.80 -5.19
CA GLY A 52 19.24 0.84 -4.49
C GLY A 52 19.73 2.24 -4.15
N LEU A 53 18.84 3.24 -4.12
CA LEU A 53 19.23 4.62 -3.81
C LEU A 53 19.60 4.75 -2.34
N SER A 54 20.66 5.50 -2.07
CA SER A 54 21.01 5.91 -0.71
C SER A 54 19.98 6.88 -0.14
N SER A 55 19.92 6.99 1.19
CA SER A 55 19.07 7.99 1.87
C SER A 55 19.34 9.42 1.40
N GLY A 56 20.59 9.76 1.09
CA GLY A 56 20.96 11.08 0.57
C GLY A 56 20.48 11.35 -0.86
N GLU A 57 20.41 10.32 -1.71
CA GLU A 57 19.81 10.43 -3.04
C GLU A 57 18.30 10.59 -2.96
N ILE A 58 17.63 9.82 -2.10
CA ILE A 58 16.20 9.92 -1.86
C ILE A 58 15.84 11.30 -1.31
N ALA A 59 16.59 11.81 -0.32
CA ALA A 59 16.39 13.14 0.23
C ALA A 59 16.45 14.24 -0.85
N ARG A 60 17.43 14.18 -1.77
CA ARG A 60 17.52 15.13 -2.89
C ARG A 60 16.31 15.11 -3.81
N LEU A 61 15.69 13.95 -4.01
CA LEU A 61 14.47 13.83 -4.84
C LEU A 61 13.25 14.46 -4.17
N HIS A 62 13.12 14.28 -2.84
CA HIS A 62 12.09 14.97 -2.04
C HIS A 62 12.32 16.49 -2.02
N ASP A 63 13.57 16.93 -1.78
CA ASP A 63 13.93 18.36 -1.78
C ASP A 63 13.63 19.02 -3.14
N ALA A 64 13.77 18.27 -4.24
CA ALA A 64 13.44 18.73 -5.59
C ALA A 64 11.94 18.66 -5.92
N GLY A 65 11.10 18.12 -5.04
CA GLY A 65 9.67 17.92 -5.25
C GLY A 65 9.33 16.89 -6.34
N VAL A 66 10.27 16.00 -6.67
CA VAL A 66 10.10 14.98 -7.72
C VAL A 66 9.32 13.77 -7.18
N VAL A 67 9.52 13.46 -5.90
CA VAL A 67 8.83 12.38 -5.19
C VAL A 67 8.24 12.92 -3.90
N ALA A 68 7.26 12.22 -3.35
CA ALA A 68 6.64 12.54 -2.07
C ALA A 68 6.27 11.25 -1.31
N GLY A 69 6.26 11.36 0.01
CA GLY A 69 5.79 10.32 0.92
C GLY A 69 4.26 10.34 1.12
N PRO A 70 3.72 9.48 2.00
CA PRO A 70 2.28 9.41 2.27
C PRO A 70 1.64 10.66 2.88
N GLU A 71 2.45 11.61 3.35
CA GLU A 71 2.00 12.90 3.87
C GLU A 71 1.97 14.00 2.79
N GLY A 72 2.43 13.71 1.57
CA GLY A 72 2.43 14.64 0.43
C GLY A 72 3.44 15.79 0.56
N ARG A 73 4.42 15.67 1.45
CA ARG A 73 5.54 16.61 1.60
C ARG A 73 6.73 16.16 0.78
#